data_AF-A0A6J5Y0S0-F1
#
_entry.id   AF-A0A6J5Y0S0-F1
#
_cell.length_a   1.000
_cell.length_b   1.000
_cell.length_c   1.000
_cell.angle_alpha   90.00
_cell.angle_beta   90.00
_cell.angle_gamma   90.00
#
_symmetry.space_group_name_H-M   'P 1'
#
loop_
_entity.id
_entity.type
_entity.pdbx_description
1 polymer ?
#
loop_
_entity_poly.entity_id
_entity_poly.type
_entity_poly.pdbx_seq_one_letter_code
_entity_poly.pdbx_strand_id
1 'polypeptide(L)'
;MGFLHLHVASSTSFKPEASLQAKRSCPYTVIIKTSCSSTTFTRDQISLAYGDAFGNEVYAKRLDNPASRTFERCSSDKFEINGPCTRNICYLNLLRNGSDGWKPEFVKIYGPHANTVSFNFNTFLPNRVWFGHNLCRGVSAP
;
A
#
# COMPACT_ATOMS: atom_id res chain seq x y z
N MET A 1 23.62 2.69 -38.47
CA MET A 1 22.48 1.92 -37.95
C MET A 1 22.94 1.21 -36.70
N GLY A 2 22.48 1.44 -35.47
CA GLY A 2 21.56 2.39 -34.86
C GLY A 2 21.80 2.16 -33.36
N PHE A 3 22.19 3.19 -32.62
CA PHE A 3 22.46 3.07 -31.19
C PHE A 3 21.14 2.87 -30.46
N LEU A 4 20.90 1.66 -29.96
CA LEU A 4 19.84 1.39 -28.98
C LEU A 4 20.16 2.21 -27.73
N HIS A 5 19.51 3.37 -27.64
CA HIS A 5 19.43 4.15 -26.41
C HIS A 5 18.71 3.28 -25.38
N LEU A 6 19.47 2.76 -24.41
CA LEU A 6 18.93 2.25 -23.17
C LEU A 6 18.18 3.41 -22.50
N HIS A 7 16.86 3.41 -22.59
CA HIS A 7 16.04 4.23 -21.72
C HIS A 7 16.30 3.75 -20.28
N VAL A 8 17.06 4.54 -19.53
CA VAL A 8 17.15 4.42 -18.08
C VAL A 8 15.74 4.65 -17.55
N ALA A 9 15.03 3.56 -17.22
CA ALA A 9 13.86 3.65 -16.37
C ALA A 9 14.36 4.15 -15.02
N SER A 10 14.17 5.44 -14.75
CA SER A 10 14.45 6.05 -13.45
C SER A 10 13.50 5.41 -12.42
N SER A 11 13.91 4.28 -11.85
CA SER A 11 13.21 3.64 -10.75
C SER A 11 13.55 4.43 -9.50
N THR A 12 12.84 5.55 -9.27
CA THR A 12 12.78 6.13 -7.94
C THR A 12 12.15 5.07 -7.03
N SER A 13 12.98 4.29 -6.34
CA SER A 13 12.53 3.28 -5.39
C SER A 13 11.73 4.01 -4.32
N PHE A 14 10.41 3.80 -4.28
CA PHE A 14 9.60 4.26 -3.16
C PHE A 14 10.21 3.70 -1.87
N LYS A 15 10.46 4.58 -0.92
CA LYS A 15 10.94 4.25 0.42
C LYS A 15 9.97 4.94 1.38
N PRO A 16 9.20 4.18 2.16
CA PRO A 16 8.37 4.80 3.18
C PRO A 16 9.25 5.49 4.22
N GLU A 17 8.87 6.69 4.63
CA GLU A 17 9.58 7.48 5.63
C GLU A 17 8.75 7.63 6.90
N ALA A 18 9.32 7.18 8.03
CA ALA A 18 8.74 7.49 9.34
C ALA A 18 9.06 8.95 9.69
N SER A 19 8.07 9.84 9.66
CA SER A 19 8.30 11.25 9.99
C SER A 19 8.69 11.41 11.47
N LEU A 20 9.83 12.08 11.73
CA LEU A 20 10.35 12.36 13.09
C LEU A 20 9.65 13.53 13.80
N GLN A 21 8.78 14.28 13.11
CA GLN A 21 7.96 15.32 13.74
C GLN A 21 6.83 14.67 14.55
N ALA A 22 6.50 15.26 15.71
CA ALA A 22 5.36 14.88 16.53
C ALA A 22 4.03 15.21 15.81
N LYS A 23 3.71 14.43 14.78
CA LYS A 23 2.42 14.47 14.10
C LYS A 23 1.37 13.84 15.01
N ARG A 24 0.16 14.42 15.05
CA ARG A 24 -0.97 13.81 15.76
C ARG A 24 -1.20 12.40 15.20
N SER A 25 -1.39 11.43 16.08
CA SER A 25 -1.73 10.06 15.71
C SER A 25 -3.23 9.93 15.47
N CYS A 26 -3.61 9.27 14.39
CA CYS A 26 -4.98 8.95 14.01
C CYS A 26 -5.14 7.43 13.84
N PRO A 27 -6.29 6.86 14.27
CA PRO A 27 -6.63 5.48 13.96
C PRO A 27 -7.17 5.36 12.53
N TYR A 28 -6.84 4.27 11.87
CA TYR A 28 -7.33 3.94 10.54
C TYR A 28 -7.78 2.50 10.48
N THR A 29 -8.92 2.27 9.82
CA THR A 29 -9.34 0.93 9.43
C THR A 29 -8.95 0.70 7.97
N VAL A 30 -8.20 -0.36 7.71
CA VAL A 30 -7.85 -0.82 6.35
C VAL A 30 -8.56 -2.15 6.09
N ILE A 31 -9.33 -2.20 5.00
CA ILE A 31 -9.96 -3.43 4.51
C ILE A 31 -9.27 -3.83 3.21
N ILE A 32 -8.72 -5.04 3.18
CA ILE A 32 -8.08 -5.60 1.98
C ILE A 32 -8.90 -6.79 1.52
N LYS A 33 -9.39 -6.74 0.27
CA LYS A 33 -10.02 -7.89 -0.37
C LYS A 33 -8.99 -8.63 -1.20
N THR A 34 -8.79 -9.91 -0.93
CA THR A 34 -7.97 -10.78 -1.76
C THR A 34 -8.81 -11.28 -2.94
N SER A 35 -8.27 -11.21 -4.15
CA SER A 35 -8.98 -11.65 -5.34
C SER A 35 -9.31 -13.14 -5.28
N CYS A 36 -10.46 -13.53 -5.83
CA CYS A 36 -10.78 -14.94 -6.06
C CYS A 36 -9.87 -15.64 -7.07
N SER A 37 -9.07 -14.88 -7.80
CA SER A 37 -8.03 -15.39 -8.71
C SER A 37 -6.61 -15.34 -8.09
N SER A 38 -6.50 -15.07 -6.78
CA SER A 38 -5.24 -15.16 -6.05
C SER A 38 -4.86 -16.62 -5.76
N THR A 39 -3.63 -16.81 -5.29
CA THR A 39 -3.20 -18.03 -4.59
C THR A 39 -4.13 -18.38 -3.43
N THR A 40 -4.20 -19.66 -3.04
CA THR A 40 -5.10 -20.13 -1.98
C THR A 40 -4.90 -19.39 -0.66
N PHE A 41 -3.64 -19.23 -0.28
CA PHE A 41 -3.16 -18.45 0.85
C PHE A 41 -1.76 -17.94 0.50
N THR A 42 -1.28 -16.92 1.20
CA THR A 42 0.10 -16.44 1.08
C THR A 42 0.72 -16.34 2.46
N ARG A 43 1.98 -16.75 2.59
CA ARG A 43 2.82 -16.51 3.78
C ARG A 43 3.78 -15.36 3.55
N ASP A 44 3.69 -14.71 2.39
CA ASP A 44 4.55 -13.59 2.04
C ASP A 44 4.31 -12.44 3.00
N GLN A 45 5.37 -11.72 3.35
CA GLN A 45 5.24 -10.53 4.16
C GLN A 45 4.57 -9.43 3.35
N ILE A 46 3.45 -8.91 3.85
CA ILE A 46 2.75 -7.79 3.22
C ILE A 46 2.96 -6.53 4.05
N SER A 47 3.54 -5.51 3.42
CA SER A 47 3.63 -4.15 3.97
C SER A 47 2.73 -3.22 3.16
N LEU A 48 2.29 -2.12 3.78
CA LEU A 48 1.62 -1.03 3.07
C LEU A 48 2.16 0.32 3.49
N ALA A 49 2.05 1.29 2.60
CA ALA A 49 2.25 2.70 2.87
C ALA A 49 1.19 3.52 2.13
N TYR A 50 0.49 4.40 2.83
CA TYR A 50 -0.48 5.32 2.22
C TYR A 50 -0.36 6.71 2.81
N GLY A 51 -0.81 7.71 2.08
CA GLY A 51 -0.70 9.08 2.54
C GLY A 51 -1.41 10.10 1.68
N ASP A 52 -1.19 11.36 2.04
CA ASP A 52 -1.78 12.51 1.38
C ASP A 52 -0.74 13.38 0.64
N ALA A 53 -1.24 14.38 -0.09
CA ALA A 53 -0.41 15.31 -0.86
C ALA A 53 0.45 16.25 0.01
N PHE A 54 0.32 16.19 1.35
CA PHE A 54 1.05 17.06 2.29
C PHE A 54 2.23 16.33 2.97
N GLY A 55 2.56 15.12 2.51
CA GLY A 55 3.66 14.33 3.09
C GLY A 55 3.30 13.68 4.42
N ASN A 56 2.01 13.50 4.72
CA ASN A 56 1.60 12.60 5.81
C ASN A 56 1.51 11.18 5.27
N GLU A 57 2.35 10.29 5.82
CA GLU A 57 2.42 8.89 5.43
C GLU A 57 2.17 8.00 6.64
N VAL A 58 1.35 6.98 6.46
CA VAL A 58 1.17 5.88 7.39
C VAL A 58 1.81 4.65 6.77
N TYR A 59 2.75 4.05 7.49
CA TYR A 59 3.47 2.86 7.08
C TYR A 59 3.24 1.71 8.06
N ALA A 60 2.83 0.55 7.53
CA ALA A 60 2.77 -0.70 8.28
C ALA A 60 3.76 -1.69 7.68
N LYS A 61 4.80 -2.02 8.45
CA LYS A 61 5.89 -2.91 8.02
C LYS A 61 5.41 -4.34 7.76
N ARG A 62 4.44 -4.81 8.53
CA ARG A 62 3.87 -6.15 8.40
C ARG A 62 2.41 -6.11 8.84
N LEU A 63 1.52 -6.53 7.95
CA LEU A 63 0.08 -6.60 8.23
C LEU A 63 -0.35 -7.96 8.77
N ASP A 64 0.37 -9.03 8.41
CA ASP A 64 0.00 -10.38 8.79
C ASP A 64 0.47 -10.72 10.22
N ASN A 65 -0.44 -11.31 11.00
CA ASN A 65 -0.11 -12.00 12.25
C ASN A 65 0.21 -13.46 11.90
N PRO A 66 1.32 -14.04 12.39
CA PRO A 66 1.65 -15.46 12.16
C PRO A 66 0.51 -16.45 12.52
N ALA A 67 -0.45 -16.05 13.35
CA ALA A 67 -1.60 -16.85 13.74
C ALA A 67 -2.88 -16.61 12.89
N SER A 68 -2.90 -15.65 11.96
CA SER A 68 -4.10 -15.30 11.21
C SER A 68 -4.12 -15.90 9.82
N ARG A 69 -5.26 -16.49 9.43
CA ARG A 69 -5.59 -16.90 8.05
C ARG A 69 -5.84 -15.66 7.14
N THR A 70 -4.99 -14.65 7.28
CA THR A 70 -5.04 -13.41 6.50
C THR A 70 -4.65 -13.68 5.06
N PHE A 71 -5.26 -12.93 4.14
CA PHE A 71 -4.96 -12.96 2.71
C PHE A 71 -5.30 -14.28 2.02
N GLU A 72 -6.26 -15.02 2.54
CA GLU A 72 -6.82 -16.17 1.85
C GLU A 72 -7.57 -15.76 0.58
N ARG A 73 -7.60 -16.66 -0.41
CA ARG A 73 -8.34 -16.42 -1.64
C ARG A 73 -9.80 -16.05 -1.35
N CYS A 74 -10.30 -15.03 -2.03
CA CYS A 74 -11.66 -14.49 -1.84
C CYS A 74 -11.95 -13.88 -0.45
N SER A 75 -10.99 -13.81 0.47
CA SER A 75 -11.20 -13.25 1.81
C SER A 75 -11.28 -11.72 1.78
N SER A 76 -11.78 -11.16 2.88
CA SER A 76 -11.62 -9.75 3.21
C SER A 76 -11.08 -9.65 4.63
N ASP A 77 -9.92 -9.02 4.75
CA ASP A 77 -9.20 -8.87 6.01
C ASP A 77 -9.24 -7.42 6.48
N LYS A 78 -9.44 -7.22 7.78
CA LYS A 78 -9.55 -5.91 8.41
C LYS A 78 -8.34 -5.67 9.33
N PHE A 79 -7.70 -4.51 9.18
CA PHE A 79 -6.56 -4.08 10.00
C PHE A 79 -6.86 -2.74 10.64
N GLU A 80 -6.47 -2.57 11.90
CA GLU A 80 -6.46 -1.28 12.58
C GLU A 80 -5.01 -0.79 12.65
N ILE A 81 -4.75 0.40 12.11
CA ILE A 81 -3.40 0.96 11.97
C ILE A 81 -3.42 2.37 12.54
N ASN A 82 -2.45 2.69 13.40
CA ASN A 82 -2.23 4.05 13.87
C ASN A 82 -1.09 4.69 13.08
N GLY A 83 -1.22 5.97 12.76
CA GLY A 83 -0.16 6.73 12.11
C GLY A 83 -0.48 8.22 12.07
N PRO A 84 0.39 9.03 11.44
CA PRO A 84 0.16 10.45 11.24
C PRO A 84 -1.22 10.72 10.63
N CYS A 85 -1.94 11.68 11.20
CA CYS A 85 -3.23 12.11 10.65
C CYS A 85 -3.06 12.66 9.23
N THR A 86 -3.75 12.02 8.30
CA THR A 86 -3.87 12.36 6.88
C THR A 86 -5.21 13.05 6.63
N ARG A 87 -5.27 13.93 5.62
CA ARG A 87 -6.53 14.54 5.18
C ARG A 87 -7.14 13.77 4.00
N ASN A 88 -6.64 14.04 2.80
CA ASN A 88 -7.10 13.43 1.56
C ASN A 88 -6.11 12.35 1.14
N ILE A 89 -6.29 11.14 1.67
CA ILE A 89 -5.47 9.99 1.25
C ILE A 89 -5.60 9.85 -0.25
N CYS A 90 -4.47 9.95 -0.95
CA CYS A 90 -4.43 10.01 -2.40
C CYS A 90 -3.41 9.07 -3.02
N TYR A 91 -2.60 8.39 -2.22
CA TYR A 91 -1.78 7.28 -2.71
C TYR A 91 -1.80 6.09 -1.75
N LEU A 92 -1.51 4.93 -2.30
CA LEU A 92 -1.28 3.69 -1.57
C LEU A 92 -0.26 2.85 -2.35
N ASN A 93 0.74 2.35 -1.65
CA ASN A 93 1.71 1.37 -2.12
C ASN A 93 1.63 0.10 -1.25
N LEU A 94 1.70 -1.06 -1.89
CA LEU A 94 1.82 -2.37 -1.27
C LEU A 94 3.19 -2.95 -1.59
N LEU A 95 3.77 -3.69 -0.63
CA LEU A 95 4.99 -4.45 -0.82
C LEU A 95 4.72 -5.90 -0.42
N ARG A 96 5.02 -6.82 -1.34
CA ARG A 96 5.04 -8.26 -1.07
C ARG A 96 6.48 -8.73 -0.99
N ASN A 97 6.83 -9.49 0.04
CA ASN A 97 8.14 -10.15 0.14
C ASN A 97 7.97 -11.64 0.46
N GLY A 98 8.25 -12.48 -0.55
CA GLY A 98 8.19 -13.93 -0.44
C GLY A 98 7.97 -14.60 -1.80
N SER A 99 7.68 -15.90 -1.76
CA SER A 99 7.60 -16.76 -2.94
C SER A 99 6.18 -17.21 -3.30
N ASP A 100 5.21 -17.08 -2.39
CA ASP A 100 3.88 -17.66 -2.59
C ASP A 100 3.08 -16.87 -3.63
N GLY A 101 3.32 -15.57 -3.73
CA GLY A 101 2.53 -14.69 -4.59
C GLY A 101 1.22 -14.28 -3.91
N TRP A 102 0.67 -13.14 -4.33
CA TRP A 102 -0.58 -12.61 -3.80
C TRP A 102 -1.18 -11.60 -4.77
N LYS A 103 -2.51 -11.66 -4.92
CA LYS A 103 -3.31 -10.77 -5.78
C LYS A 103 -4.39 -10.08 -4.95
N PRO A 104 -4.16 -8.85 -4.47
CA PRO A 104 -5.23 -8.03 -3.91
C PRO A 104 -6.21 -7.61 -5.02
N GLU A 105 -7.50 -7.62 -4.71
CA GLU A 105 -8.53 -7.04 -5.57
C GLU A 105 -8.60 -5.53 -5.33
N PHE A 106 -8.85 -5.13 -4.08
CA PHE A 106 -8.86 -3.73 -3.66
C PHE A 106 -8.37 -3.56 -2.22
N VAL A 107 -8.01 -2.31 -1.91
CA VAL A 107 -7.78 -1.82 -0.54
C VAL A 107 -8.69 -0.62 -0.28
N LYS A 108 -9.46 -0.67 0.80
CA LYS A 108 -10.27 0.44 1.31
C LYS A 108 -9.69 0.97 2.60
N ILE A 109 -9.60 2.29 2.73
CA ILE A 109 -9.05 2.95 3.91
C ILE A 109 -10.08 3.92 4.47
N TYR A 110 -10.34 3.78 5.76
CA TYR A 110 -11.22 4.63 6.55
C TYR A 110 -10.37 5.36 7.59
N GLY A 111 -10.52 6.67 7.68
CA GLY A 111 -9.83 7.50 8.66
C GLY A 111 -10.76 8.56 9.24
N PRO A 112 -10.43 9.15 10.41
CA PRO A 112 -11.31 10.07 11.14
C PRO A 112 -11.57 11.39 10.41
N HIS A 113 -10.69 11.76 9.47
CA HIS A 113 -10.75 13.03 8.74
C HIS A 113 -10.60 12.84 7.22
N ALA A 114 -10.67 11.59 6.76
CA ALA A 114 -10.53 11.24 5.36
C ALA A 114 -11.83 10.63 4.85
N ASN A 115 -12.29 11.06 3.68
CA ASN A 115 -13.31 10.30 2.96
C ASN A 115 -12.79 8.88 2.70
N THR A 116 -13.68 7.89 2.81
CA THR A 116 -13.33 6.51 2.45
C THR A 116 -12.74 6.47 1.05
N VAL A 117 -11.50 5.99 0.93
CA VAL A 117 -10.81 5.85 -0.35
C VAL A 117 -10.66 4.38 -0.70
N SER A 118 -10.78 4.05 -1.98
CA SER A 118 -10.64 2.69 -2.50
C SER A 118 -9.61 2.67 -3.62
N PHE A 119 -8.63 1.78 -3.52
CA PHE A 119 -7.60 1.54 -4.53
C PHE A 119 -7.76 0.14 -5.11
N ASN A 120 -7.90 0.03 -6.43
CA ASN A 120 -8.10 -1.24 -7.13
C ASN A 120 -6.79 -1.72 -7.75
N PHE A 121 -6.35 -2.92 -7.35
CA PHE A 121 -5.12 -3.53 -7.86
C PHE A 121 -5.44 -4.61 -8.90
N ASN A 122 -6.23 -5.61 -8.48
CA ASN A 122 -6.62 -6.79 -9.24
C ASN A 122 -5.50 -7.39 -10.12
N THR A 123 -4.26 -7.42 -9.60
CA THR A 123 -3.07 -7.96 -10.26
C THR A 123 -2.13 -8.61 -9.25
N PHE A 124 -1.33 -9.59 -9.68
CA PHE A 124 -0.33 -10.20 -8.80
C PHE A 124 0.79 -9.19 -8.52
N LEU A 125 1.10 -9.00 -7.23
CA LEU A 125 2.15 -8.06 -6.86
C LEU A 125 3.54 -8.62 -7.17
N PRO A 126 4.46 -7.81 -7.75
CA PRO A 126 5.85 -8.20 -7.91
C PRO A 126 6.52 -8.47 -6.55
N ASN A 127 7.54 -9.32 -6.53
CA ASN A 127 8.28 -9.61 -5.30
C ASN A 127 9.28 -8.48 -5.01
N ARG A 128 9.29 -7.99 -3.76
CA ARG A 128 10.22 -6.95 -3.26
C ARG A 128 10.21 -5.64 -4.05
N VAL A 129 9.09 -5.32 -4.69
CA VAL A 129 8.88 -4.05 -5.39
C VAL A 129 7.62 -3.41 -4.84
N TRP A 130 7.71 -2.14 -4.47
CA TRP A 130 6.56 -1.34 -4.10
C TRP A 130 5.66 -1.13 -5.31
N PHE A 131 4.41 -1.55 -5.20
CA PHE A 131 3.43 -1.48 -6.27
C PHE A 131 2.19 -0.74 -5.76
N GLY A 132 1.72 0.27 -6.49
CA GLY A 132 0.69 1.15 -5.96
C GLY A 132 0.12 2.15 -6.95
N HIS A 133 -0.73 3.02 -6.42
CA HIS A 133 -1.38 4.11 -7.14
C HIS A 133 -1.03 5.43 -6.48
N ASN A 134 -0.71 6.44 -7.28
CA ASN A 134 -0.59 7.83 -6.83
C ASN A 134 -1.61 8.68 -7.59
N LEU A 135 -2.63 9.13 -6.88
CA LEU A 135 -3.74 9.96 -7.36
C LEU A 135 -3.68 11.37 -6.76
N CYS A 136 -2.58 11.72 -6.10
CA CYS A 136 -2.40 13.05 -5.54
C CYS A 136 -2.33 14.06 -6.67
N ARG A 137 -3.39 14.85 -6.85
CA ARG A 137 -3.35 16.01 -7.73
C ARG A 137 -2.43 17.03 -7.08
N GLY A 138 -1.41 17.45 -7.82
CA GLY A 138 -0.32 18.28 -7.31
C GLY A 138 -0.83 19.47 -6.52
N VAL A 139 -0.70 19.39 -5.19
CA VAL A 139 -0.17 20.54 -4.48
C VAL A 139 1.29 20.52 -4.88
N SER A 140 1.67 21.41 -5.79
CA SER A 140 3.08 21.65 -6.12
C SER A 140 3.88 21.60 -4.82
N ALA A 141 4.82 20.66 -4.73
CA ALA A 141 5.81 20.68 -3.66
C ALA A 141 6.42 22.10 -3.65
N PRO A 142 6.52 22.76 -2.48
CA PRO A 142 7.25 24.02 -2.39
C PRO A 142 8.71 23.86 -2.81
#